data_AF-A0A4Y5SSK1-F1
#
_entry.id   AF-A0A4Y5SSK1-F1
#
_cell.length_a   1.000
_cell.length_b   1.000
_cell.length_c   1.000
_cell.angle_alpha   90.00
_cell.angle_beta   90.00
_cell.angle_gamma   90.00
#
_symmetry.space_group_name_H-M   'P 1'
#
loop_
_entity.id
_entity.type
_entity.pdbx_description
1 polymer ?
#
loop_
_entity_poly.entity_id
_entity_poly.type
_entity_poly.pdbx_seq_one_letter_code
_entity_poly.pdbx_strand_id
1 'polypeptide(L)'
;MPSLADPRPWLDAQAAQAPALADAARDLGRLEATLLALPAAEATGARERLVYLEVEAMLRAQGLMLGRDEIGRELMEARAASDPEALRLARWAVRRLEGQGALADLPAFLGLHRRAASDEPSATSMDLRLQGREFDGAAAEFLAAVDAFTGLHPLARGPAVLALWRMAELSPPGQVAEPAVWSARHMAAGAEGLRFVPFSRHGRRVWTGYGPPADRLATHLAALRAGAQEARALILRIGAWSEQARAATAGIKGDNAARVIGVLAARPFVSAMEMETRAGISRPTAERMLKRLNDLGLTREVTGNRRFRLWTTEI
;
A
#
# COMPACT_ATOMS: atom_id res chain seq x y z
N MET A 1 -27.03 22.09 -1.05
CA MET A 1 -25.57 21.90 -1.14
C MET A 1 -25.23 21.52 -2.57
N PRO A 2 -24.11 22.00 -3.14
CA PRO A 2 -23.72 21.60 -4.50
C PRO A 2 -23.50 20.09 -4.56
N SER A 3 -23.86 19.48 -5.70
CA SER A 3 -23.67 18.04 -5.93
C SER A 3 -22.19 17.70 -5.90
N LEU A 4 -21.81 16.60 -5.22
CA LEU A 4 -20.43 16.12 -5.22
C LEU A 4 -19.99 15.54 -6.57
N ALA A 5 -20.94 15.27 -7.48
CA ALA A 5 -20.68 14.87 -8.86
C ALA A 5 -20.46 16.06 -9.80
N ASP A 6 -20.73 17.30 -9.38
CA ASP A 6 -20.41 18.50 -10.17
C ASP A 6 -18.91 18.81 -10.04
N PRO A 7 -18.14 18.89 -11.14
CA PRO A 7 -16.72 19.20 -11.08
C PRO A 7 -16.39 20.62 -10.60
N ARG A 8 -17.30 21.60 -10.77
CA ARG A 8 -16.99 23.03 -10.54
C ARG A 8 -16.56 23.33 -9.09
N PRO A 9 -17.31 22.91 -8.04
CA PRO A 9 -16.89 23.11 -6.65
C PRO A 9 -15.51 22.50 -6.32
N TRP A 10 -15.13 21.42 -7.00
CA TRP A 10 -13.83 20.79 -6.80
C TRP A 10 -12.70 21.55 -7.51
N LEU A 11 -12.96 22.08 -8.71
CA LEU A 11 -12.03 22.96 -9.43
C LEU A 11 -11.79 24.25 -8.65
N ASP A 12 -12.84 24.85 -8.09
CA ASP A 12 -12.74 26.04 -7.23
C ASP A 12 -11.91 25.74 -5.97
N ALA A 13 -12.17 24.60 -5.33
CA ALA A 13 -11.39 24.14 -4.18
C ALA A 13 -9.91 23.91 -4.55
N GLN A 14 -9.63 23.32 -5.71
CA GLN A 14 -8.27 23.12 -6.20
C GLN A 14 -7.55 24.44 -6.42
N ALA A 15 -8.21 25.41 -7.06
CA ALA A 15 -7.64 26.74 -7.27
C ALA A 15 -7.28 27.42 -5.93
N ALA A 16 -8.18 27.35 -4.95
CA ALA A 16 -7.94 27.88 -3.61
C ALA A 16 -6.81 27.16 -2.86
N GLN A 17 -6.56 25.88 -3.17
CA GLN A 17 -5.54 25.05 -2.54
C GLN A 17 -4.25 24.91 -3.38
N ALA A 18 -4.04 25.76 -4.39
CA ALA A 18 -2.90 25.65 -5.31
C ALA A 18 -1.53 25.56 -4.59
N PRO A 19 -1.23 26.35 -3.54
CA PRO A 19 0.02 26.19 -2.79
C PRO A 19 0.15 24.82 -2.11
N ALA A 20 -0.92 24.32 -1.49
CA ALA A 20 -0.92 23.02 -0.83
C ALA A 20 -0.76 21.87 -1.84
N LEU A 21 -1.37 22.01 -3.03
CA LEU A 21 -1.21 21.05 -4.12
C LEU A 21 0.22 21.03 -4.65
N ALA A 22 0.86 22.20 -4.81
CA ALA A 22 2.26 22.30 -5.22
C ALA A 22 3.20 21.63 -4.19
N ASP A 23 2.98 21.87 -2.90
CA ASP A 23 3.73 21.21 -1.82
C ASP A 23 3.55 19.69 -1.81
N ALA A 24 2.31 19.23 -2.01
CA ALA A 24 1.97 17.81 -2.08
C ALA A 24 2.65 17.13 -3.29
N ALA A 25 2.62 17.77 -4.47
CA ALA A 25 3.30 17.28 -5.67
C ALA A 25 4.82 17.23 -5.49
N ARG A 26 5.41 18.27 -4.89
CA ARG A 26 6.85 18.31 -4.57
C ARG A 26 7.25 17.17 -3.65
N ASP A 27 6.50 16.93 -2.57
CA ASP A 27 6.86 15.91 -1.58
C ASP A 27 6.67 14.49 -2.14
N LEU A 28 5.66 14.26 -2.99
CA LEU A 28 5.50 13.01 -3.72
C LEU A 28 6.62 12.79 -4.76
N GLY A 29 6.98 13.84 -5.52
CA GLY A 29 8.09 13.77 -6.47
C GLY A 29 9.43 13.48 -5.79
N ARG A 30 9.67 14.02 -4.58
CA ARG A 30 10.86 13.67 -3.78
C ARG A 30 10.85 12.23 -3.31
N LEU A 31 9.70 11.67 -2.95
CA LEU A 31 9.56 10.25 -2.64
C LEU A 31 9.92 9.41 -3.87
N GLU A 32 9.33 9.72 -5.02
CA GLU A 32 9.56 9.01 -6.28
C GLU A 32 11.02 9.07 -6.72
N ALA A 33 11.64 10.25 -6.72
CA ALA A 33 13.05 10.42 -7.03
C ALA A 33 13.96 9.61 -6.06
N THR A 34 13.58 9.52 -4.78
CA THR A 34 14.30 8.69 -3.80
C THR A 34 14.19 7.20 -4.14
N LEU A 35 13.03 6.72 -4.58
CA LEU A 35 12.84 5.34 -5.03
C LEU A 35 13.62 5.03 -6.31
N LEU A 36 13.60 5.94 -7.28
CA LEU A 36 14.26 5.76 -8.58
C LEU A 36 15.79 5.79 -8.47
N ALA A 37 16.33 6.43 -7.43
CA ALA A 37 17.77 6.45 -7.15
C ALA A 37 18.29 5.14 -6.51
N LEU A 38 17.42 4.27 -6.00
CA LEU A 38 17.83 3.01 -5.38
C LEU A 38 18.22 1.95 -6.43
N PRO A 39 19.10 1.00 -6.08
CA PRO A 39 19.26 -0.23 -6.84
C PRO A 39 17.91 -0.93 -7.03
N ALA A 40 17.67 -1.55 -8.19
CA ALA A 40 16.37 -2.11 -8.56
C ALA A 40 15.78 -3.08 -7.51
N ALA A 41 16.63 -3.92 -6.90
CA ALA A 41 16.20 -4.85 -5.85
C ALA A 41 15.74 -4.12 -4.57
N GLU A 42 16.47 -3.08 -4.15
CA GLU A 42 16.11 -2.24 -2.99
C GLU A 42 14.87 -1.40 -3.28
N ALA A 43 14.74 -0.84 -4.48
CA ALA A 43 13.53 -0.15 -4.91
C ALA A 43 12.29 -1.06 -4.88
N THR A 44 12.46 -2.36 -5.20
CA THR A 44 11.38 -3.35 -5.11
C THR A 44 10.98 -3.60 -3.65
N GLY A 45 11.94 -3.89 -2.78
CA GLY A 45 11.68 -4.07 -1.35
C GLY A 45 11.14 -2.82 -0.66
N ALA A 46 11.53 -1.63 -1.10
CA ALA A 46 10.98 -0.36 -0.62
C ALA A 46 9.50 -0.23 -1.00
N ARG A 47 9.12 -0.52 -2.25
CA ARG A 47 7.72 -0.51 -2.69
C ARG A 47 6.87 -1.52 -1.94
N GLU A 48 7.36 -2.75 -1.74
CA GLU A 48 6.64 -3.78 -0.97
C GLU A 48 6.36 -3.30 0.48
N ARG A 49 7.33 -2.65 1.14
CA ARG A 49 7.13 -2.06 2.49
C ARG A 49 6.06 -0.97 2.50
N LEU A 50 6.04 -0.10 1.48
CA LEU A 50 5.02 0.93 1.34
C LEU A 50 3.63 0.32 1.15
N VAL A 51 3.53 -0.74 0.34
CA VAL A 51 2.27 -1.46 0.15
C VAL A 51 1.75 -2.02 1.48
N TYR A 52 2.58 -2.68 2.29
CA TYR A 52 2.13 -3.23 3.57
C TYR A 52 1.69 -2.16 4.57
N LEU A 53 2.39 -1.03 4.61
CA LEU A 53 2.00 0.12 5.43
C LEU A 53 0.66 0.71 5.02
N GLU A 54 0.42 0.84 3.72
CA GLU A 54 -0.82 1.38 3.19
C GLU A 54 -2.00 0.45 3.48
N VAL A 55 -1.81 -0.86 3.24
CA VAL A 55 -2.84 -1.87 3.50
C VAL A 55 -3.16 -1.97 5.00
N GLU A 56 -2.15 -1.98 5.88
CA GLU A 56 -2.38 -1.94 7.33
C GLU A 56 -3.25 -0.73 7.72
N ALA A 57 -2.93 0.46 7.19
CA ALA A 57 -3.67 1.68 7.50
C ALA A 57 -5.11 1.63 6.99
N MET A 58 -5.34 1.11 5.78
CA MET A 58 -6.69 0.96 5.20
C MET A 58 -7.54 -0.04 6.00
N LEU A 59 -6.98 -1.19 6.37
CA LEU A 59 -7.66 -2.18 7.20
C LEU A 59 -8.01 -1.61 8.57
N ARG A 60 -7.06 -0.92 9.22
CA ARG A 60 -7.30 -0.24 10.49
C ARG A 60 -8.40 0.81 10.38
N ALA A 61 -8.43 1.58 9.29
CA ALA A 61 -9.48 2.56 9.04
C ALA A 61 -10.87 1.92 8.85
N GLN A 62 -10.92 0.70 8.32
CA GLN A 62 -12.13 -0.13 8.22
C GLN A 62 -12.54 -0.78 9.55
N GLY A 63 -11.65 -0.80 10.55
CA GLY A 63 -11.86 -1.48 11.83
C GLY A 63 -11.30 -2.91 11.90
N LEU A 64 -10.58 -3.35 10.87
CA LEU A 64 -9.92 -4.66 10.83
C LEU A 64 -8.49 -4.52 11.38
N MET A 65 -8.20 -5.22 12.48
CA MET A 65 -6.89 -5.16 13.13
C MET A 65 -5.98 -6.26 12.60
N LEU A 66 -5.17 -5.92 11.60
CA LEU A 66 -4.15 -6.81 11.03
C LEU A 66 -2.87 -6.01 10.78
N GLY A 67 -1.79 -6.36 11.48
CA GLY A 67 -0.52 -5.64 11.39
C GLY A 67 0.26 -5.96 10.12
N ARG A 68 1.13 -5.04 9.64
CA ARG A 68 1.99 -5.25 8.45
C ARG A 68 2.83 -6.53 8.51
N ASP A 69 3.29 -6.89 9.71
CA ASP A 69 4.05 -8.09 9.96
C ASP A 69 3.21 -9.35 9.72
N GLU A 70 1.96 -9.34 10.15
CA GLU A 70 1.01 -10.44 9.94
C GLU A 70 0.65 -10.58 8.46
N ILE A 71 0.44 -9.45 7.77
CA ILE A 71 0.23 -9.41 6.32
C ILE A 71 1.43 -10.04 5.60
N GLY A 72 2.65 -9.61 5.94
CA GLY A 72 3.87 -10.13 5.33
C GLY A 72 4.09 -11.62 5.59
N ARG A 73 3.81 -12.10 6.82
CA ARG A 73 3.90 -13.54 7.16
C ARG A 73 2.90 -14.37 6.35
N GLU A 74 1.66 -13.92 6.26
CA GLU A 74 0.61 -14.64 5.51
C GLU A 74 0.96 -14.75 4.03
N LEU A 75 1.48 -13.68 3.41
CA LEU A 75 1.91 -13.71 2.01
C LEU A 75 3.10 -14.64 1.75
N MET A 76 3.87 -14.97 2.79
CA MET A 76 4.96 -15.94 2.76
C MET A 76 4.51 -17.34 3.21
N GLU A 77 3.20 -17.59 3.26
CA GLU A 77 2.55 -18.85 3.66
C GLU A 77 2.90 -19.32 5.09
N ALA A 78 3.42 -18.42 5.92
CA ALA A 78 3.64 -18.66 7.33
C ALA A 78 2.33 -18.45 8.10
N ARG A 79 1.49 -19.50 8.13
CA ARG A 79 0.14 -19.49 8.72
C ARG A 79 0.05 -18.68 10.01
N ALA A 80 -0.84 -17.69 10.03
CA ALA A 80 -1.24 -16.94 11.22
C ALA A 80 -2.68 -17.31 11.61
N ALA A 81 -2.98 -17.36 12.91
CA ALA A 81 -4.36 -17.42 13.39
C ALA A 81 -4.97 -16.00 13.34
N SER A 82 -5.17 -15.47 12.14
CA SER A 82 -5.73 -14.14 11.92
C SER A 82 -7.14 -14.22 11.33
N ASP A 83 -7.91 -13.13 11.45
CA ASP A 83 -9.24 -13.01 10.86
C ASP A 83 -9.21 -13.32 9.35
N PRO A 84 -9.94 -14.37 8.89
CA PRO A 84 -9.97 -14.77 7.48
C PRO A 84 -10.40 -13.65 6.54
N GLU A 85 -11.31 -12.76 6.96
CA GLU A 85 -11.80 -11.68 6.13
C GLU A 85 -10.75 -10.56 6.00
N ALA A 86 -10.11 -10.18 7.11
CA ALA A 86 -8.99 -9.24 7.09
C ALA A 86 -7.84 -9.73 6.21
N LEU A 87 -7.47 -11.02 6.31
CA LEU A 87 -6.43 -11.62 5.46
C LEU A 87 -6.83 -11.64 3.98
N ARG A 88 -8.09 -11.98 3.68
CA ARG A 88 -8.60 -11.98 2.31
C ARG A 88 -8.52 -10.59 1.69
N LEU A 89 -8.97 -9.56 2.43
CA LEU A 89 -8.95 -8.18 1.98
C LEU A 89 -7.52 -7.65 1.87
N ALA A 90 -6.62 -8.01 2.79
CA ALA A 90 -5.21 -7.68 2.72
C ALA A 90 -4.56 -8.23 1.44
N ARG A 91 -4.74 -9.54 1.16
CA ARG A 91 -4.23 -10.19 -0.06
C ARG A 91 -4.77 -9.53 -1.31
N TRP A 92 -6.05 -9.14 -1.31
CA TRP A 92 -6.64 -8.41 -2.41
C TRP A 92 -5.94 -7.05 -2.59
N ALA A 93 -5.86 -6.24 -1.53
CA ALA A 93 -5.33 -4.88 -1.58
C ALA A 93 -3.85 -4.85 -1.99
N VAL A 94 -3.01 -5.73 -1.41
CA VAL A 94 -1.58 -5.84 -1.73
C VAL A 94 -1.39 -6.03 -3.23
N ARG A 95 -2.03 -7.04 -3.82
CA ARG A 95 -1.87 -7.32 -5.26
C ARG A 95 -2.32 -6.16 -6.14
N ARG A 96 -3.36 -5.42 -5.74
CA ARG A 96 -3.84 -4.25 -6.50
C ARG A 96 -2.84 -3.11 -6.44
N LEU A 97 -2.31 -2.79 -5.26
CA LEU A 97 -1.31 -1.74 -5.09
C LEU A 97 0.02 -2.10 -5.77
N GLU A 98 0.33 -3.39 -5.91
CA GLU A 98 1.47 -3.88 -6.72
C GLU A 98 1.21 -3.82 -8.24
N GLY A 99 -0.03 -3.55 -8.66
CA GLY A 99 -0.40 -3.27 -10.06
C GLY A 99 -1.35 -4.27 -10.69
N GLN A 100 -1.82 -5.31 -9.98
CA GLN A 100 -2.79 -6.25 -10.53
C GLN A 100 -4.16 -5.58 -10.76
N GLY A 101 -4.75 -5.79 -11.94
CA GLY A 101 -6.08 -5.33 -12.31
C GLY A 101 -6.07 -3.93 -12.93
N ALA A 102 -6.81 -3.75 -14.02
CA ALA A 102 -6.98 -2.46 -14.67
C ALA A 102 -8.01 -1.61 -13.91
N LEU A 103 -7.80 -0.29 -13.84
CA LEU A 103 -8.74 0.61 -13.16
C LEU A 103 -10.07 0.77 -13.91
N ALA A 104 -10.06 0.57 -15.23
CA ALA A 104 -11.23 0.64 -16.10
C ALA A 104 -12.10 -0.63 -16.10
N ASP A 105 -11.55 -1.76 -15.65
CA ASP A 105 -12.32 -3.02 -15.49
C ASP A 105 -12.62 -3.23 -14.00
N LEU A 106 -13.65 -2.54 -13.51
CA LEU A 106 -14.05 -2.58 -12.12
C LEU A 106 -14.42 -3.97 -11.60
N PRO A 107 -15.20 -4.81 -12.32
CA PRO A 107 -15.49 -6.15 -11.80
C PRO A 107 -14.24 -7.03 -11.70
N ALA A 108 -13.28 -6.95 -12.63
CA ALA A 108 -12.00 -7.66 -12.48
C ALA A 108 -11.11 -7.04 -11.38
N PHE A 109 -11.08 -5.72 -11.27
CA PHE A 109 -10.37 -5.00 -10.22
C PHE A 109 -10.84 -5.44 -8.83
N LEU A 110 -12.15 -5.50 -8.60
CA LEU A 110 -12.74 -5.95 -7.35
C LEU A 110 -12.69 -7.48 -7.17
N GLY A 111 -12.36 -8.22 -8.25
CA GLY A 111 -12.23 -9.67 -8.21
C GLY A 111 -13.56 -10.41 -8.21
N LEU A 112 -14.61 -9.78 -8.74
CA LEU A 112 -15.97 -10.31 -8.77
C LEU A 112 -16.09 -11.49 -9.75
N HIS A 113 -15.37 -11.48 -10.87
CA HIS A 113 -15.36 -12.58 -11.86
C HIS A 113 -14.85 -13.92 -11.33
N ARG A 114 -13.95 -13.91 -10.33
CA ARG A 114 -13.29 -15.13 -9.84
C ARG A 114 -14.22 -15.98 -8.95
N ARG A 115 -15.26 -15.39 -8.38
CA ARG A 115 -16.15 -16.05 -7.41
C ARG A 115 -17.44 -16.61 -8.00
N ALA A 116 -17.82 -16.18 -9.20
CA ALA A 116 -18.91 -16.82 -9.95
C ALA A 116 -18.61 -18.30 -10.29
N ALA A 117 -17.35 -18.72 -10.19
CA ALA A 117 -16.88 -20.08 -10.45
C ALA A 117 -16.51 -20.88 -9.18
N SER A 118 -16.76 -20.35 -7.97
CA SER A 118 -16.42 -21.00 -6.70
C SER A 118 -17.68 -21.26 -5.86
N ASP A 119 -17.91 -22.51 -5.45
CA ASP A 119 -19.03 -22.94 -4.57
C ASP A 119 -18.85 -22.53 -3.08
N GLU A 120 -18.02 -21.51 -2.78
CA GLU A 120 -17.85 -21.05 -1.40
C GLU A 120 -19.07 -20.22 -0.93
N PRO A 121 -19.53 -20.38 0.32
CA PRO A 121 -20.63 -19.58 0.85
C PRO A 121 -20.37 -18.08 0.74
N SER A 122 -21.37 -17.35 0.22
CA SER A 122 -21.35 -15.88 0.17
C SER A 122 -21.17 -15.30 1.57
N ALA A 123 -20.23 -14.37 1.74
CA ALA A 123 -20.11 -13.62 2.98
C ALA A 123 -21.28 -12.62 3.10
N THR A 124 -21.77 -12.35 4.31
CA THR A 124 -22.88 -11.42 4.59
C THR A 124 -22.70 -10.02 3.96
N SER A 125 -21.46 -9.60 3.70
CA SER A 125 -21.15 -8.33 3.03
C SER A 125 -21.48 -8.33 1.53
N MET A 126 -21.54 -9.49 0.87
CA MET A 126 -21.89 -9.61 -0.55
C MET A 126 -23.38 -9.46 -0.82
N ASP A 127 -24.22 -9.83 0.16
CA ASP A 127 -25.68 -9.64 0.07
C ASP A 127 -26.07 -8.15 0.03
N LEU A 128 -25.16 -7.27 0.45
CA LEU A 128 -25.32 -5.82 0.44
C LEU A 128 -24.66 -5.13 -0.77
N ARG A 129 -24.01 -5.87 -1.69
CA ARG A 129 -23.40 -5.29 -2.90
C ARG A 129 -24.37 -5.38 -4.08
N LEU A 130 -24.36 -4.37 -4.94
CA LEU A 130 -24.96 -4.47 -6.28
C LEU A 130 -24.41 -5.68 -7.05
N GLN A 131 -25.27 -6.32 -7.86
CA GLN A 131 -24.92 -7.51 -8.62
C GLN A 131 -25.37 -7.43 -10.07
N GLY A 132 -24.73 -8.21 -10.94
CA GLY A 132 -25.09 -8.32 -12.35
C GLY A 132 -25.19 -6.95 -13.04
N ARG A 133 -26.28 -6.75 -13.79
CA ARG A 133 -26.48 -5.54 -14.61
C ARG A 133 -26.53 -4.24 -13.79
N GLU A 134 -27.00 -4.28 -12.55
CA GLU A 134 -27.03 -3.09 -11.69
C GLU A 134 -25.62 -2.65 -11.33
N PHE A 135 -24.75 -3.61 -10.99
CA PHE A 135 -23.33 -3.33 -10.77
C PHE A 135 -22.66 -2.81 -12.04
N ASP A 136 -22.92 -3.44 -13.19
CA ASP A 136 -22.31 -3.03 -14.46
C ASP A 136 -22.71 -1.60 -14.85
N GLY A 137 -23.98 -1.24 -14.65
CA GLY A 137 -24.49 0.12 -14.85
C GLY A 137 -23.81 1.12 -13.92
N ALA A 138 -23.79 0.84 -12.61
CA ALA A 138 -23.14 1.71 -11.62
C ALA A 138 -21.64 1.88 -11.87
N ALA A 139 -20.96 0.81 -12.30
CA ALA A 139 -19.55 0.83 -12.67
C ALA A 139 -19.28 1.73 -13.88
N ALA A 140 -20.12 1.63 -14.93
CA ALA A 140 -20.01 2.47 -16.10
C ALA A 140 -20.28 3.95 -15.79
N GLU A 141 -21.33 4.23 -15.01
CA GLU A 141 -21.65 5.60 -14.57
C GLU A 141 -20.55 6.21 -13.71
N PHE A 142 -19.98 5.44 -12.78
CA PHE A 142 -18.83 5.88 -11.99
C PHE A 142 -17.64 6.26 -12.87
N LEU A 143 -17.25 5.40 -13.81
CA LEU A 143 -16.10 5.67 -14.70
C LEU A 143 -16.35 6.92 -15.56
N ALA A 144 -17.54 7.05 -16.15
CA ALA A 144 -17.93 8.24 -16.90
C ALA A 144 -17.93 9.50 -16.03
N ALA A 145 -18.38 9.40 -14.78
CA ALA A 145 -18.33 10.52 -13.85
C ALA A 145 -16.89 10.89 -13.49
N VAL A 146 -15.98 9.94 -13.30
CA VAL A 146 -14.55 10.21 -13.06
C VAL A 146 -13.91 10.96 -14.23
N ASP A 147 -14.28 10.65 -15.48
CA ASP A 147 -13.75 11.35 -16.66
C ASP A 147 -14.11 12.84 -16.68
N ALA A 148 -15.24 13.22 -16.09
CA ALA A 148 -15.61 14.63 -15.92
C ALA A 148 -14.67 15.41 -14.97
N PHE A 149 -13.85 14.71 -14.18
CA PHE A 149 -12.86 15.29 -13.27
C PHE A 149 -11.45 15.38 -13.86
N THR A 150 -11.29 15.18 -15.17
CA THR A 150 -10.00 15.31 -15.87
C THR A 150 -9.32 16.67 -15.69
N GLY A 151 -10.10 17.75 -15.49
CA GLY A 151 -9.58 19.08 -15.16
C GLY A 151 -8.93 19.22 -13.77
N LEU A 152 -9.17 18.28 -12.86
CA LEU A 152 -8.43 18.21 -11.60
C LEU A 152 -7.04 17.60 -11.84
N HIS A 153 -6.05 18.13 -11.13
CA HIS A 153 -4.74 17.50 -11.02
C HIS A 153 -4.89 16.08 -10.46
N PRO A 154 -4.18 15.05 -10.96
CA PRO A 154 -4.32 13.66 -10.48
C PRO A 154 -4.30 13.54 -8.95
N LEU A 155 -3.35 14.23 -8.29
CA LEU A 155 -3.21 14.24 -6.83
C LEU A 155 -4.35 14.93 -6.07
N ALA A 156 -5.21 15.70 -6.73
CA ALA A 156 -6.38 16.34 -6.12
C ALA A 156 -7.68 15.54 -6.31
N ARG A 157 -7.69 14.51 -7.17
CA ARG A 157 -8.90 13.76 -7.55
C ARG A 157 -9.44 12.85 -6.44
N GLY A 158 -8.58 12.45 -5.50
CA GLY A 158 -8.88 11.40 -4.52
C GLY A 158 -10.23 11.57 -3.80
N PRO A 159 -10.53 12.72 -3.19
CA PRO A 159 -11.76 12.88 -2.42
C PRO A 159 -13.03 12.94 -3.28
N ALA A 160 -12.93 13.46 -4.51
CA ALA A 160 -14.04 13.46 -5.47
C ALA A 160 -14.37 12.03 -5.90
N VAL A 161 -13.35 11.26 -6.29
CA VAL A 161 -13.47 9.85 -6.66
C VAL A 161 -14.05 9.01 -5.51
N LEU A 162 -13.60 9.22 -4.27
CA LEU A 162 -14.14 8.52 -3.10
C LEU A 162 -15.60 8.90 -2.80
N ALA A 163 -16.04 10.11 -3.18
CA ALA A 163 -17.44 10.49 -3.10
C ALA A 163 -18.26 9.82 -4.21
N LEU A 164 -17.77 9.86 -5.46
CA LEU A 164 -18.40 9.19 -6.61
C LEU A 164 -18.57 7.69 -6.37
N TRP A 165 -17.53 7.01 -5.85
CA TRP A 165 -17.58 5.59 -5.55
C TRP A 165 -18.69 5.23 -4.57
N ARG A 166 -18.87 6.06 -3.53
CA ARG A 166 -19.94 5.89 -2.53
C ARG A 166 -21.32 6.15 -3.12
N MET A 167 -21.47 7.17 -3.96
CA MET A 167 -22.74 7.48 -4.62
C MET A 167 -23.15 6.39 -5.63
N ALA A 168 -22.17 5.73 -6.24
CA ALA A 168 -22.39 4.59 -7.14
C ALA A 168 -22.53 3.24 -6.41
N GLU A 169 -22.40 3.20 -5.08
CA GLU A 169 -22.60 2.00 -4.26
C GLU A 169 -21.77 0.76 -4.71
N LEU A 170 -20.58 1.00 -5.27
CA LEU A 170 -19.72 -0.04 -5.86
C LEU A 170 -19.16 -1.05 -4.84
N SER A 171 -19.23 -0.68 -3.55
CA SER A 171 -18.79 -1.50 -2.42
C SER A 171 -19.85 -1.49 -1.32
N PRO A 172 -19.92 -2.55 -0.49
CA PRO A 172 -20.83 -2.59 0.64
C PRO A 172 -20.65 -1.41 1.61
N PRO A 173 -21.70 -1.04 2.36
CA PRO A 173 -21.60 -0.01 3.39
C PRO A 173 -20.45 -0.28 4.38
N GLY A 174 -19.67 0.76 4.69
CA GLY A 174 -18.52 0.65 5.60
C GLY A 174 -17.24 0.10 4.96
N GLN A 175 -17.26 -0.34 3.70
CA GLN A 175 -16.04 -0.78 3.00
C GLN A 175 -15.12 0.43 2.73
N VAL A 176 -13.89 0.36 3.24
CA VAL A 176 -12.88 1.42 3.10
C VAL A 176 -11.79 1.02 2.11
N ALA A 177 -11.29 -0.22 2.20
CA ALA A 177 -10.10 -0.62 1.45
C ALA A 177 -10.32 -0.59 -0.08
N GLU A 178 -11.49 -1.00 -0.56
CA GLU A 178 -11.79 -1.03 -2.00
C GLU A 178 -11.68 0.35 -2.68
N PRO A 179 -12.48 1.35 -2.27
CA PRO A 179 -12.39 2.69 -2.84
C PRO A 179 -11.03 3.36 -2.58
N ALA A 180 -10.41 3.10 -1.42
CA ALA A 180 -9.11 3.67 -1.08
C ALA A 180 -7.99 3.16 -2.00
N VAL A 181 -7.93 1.86 -2.27
CA VAL A 181 -6.95 1.25 -3.18
C VAL A 181 -7.15 1.74 -4.61
N TRP A 182 -8.39 1.81 -5.09
CA TRP A 182 -8.66 2.33 -6.44
C TRP A 182 -8.24 3.80 -6.57
N SER A 183 -8.64 4.64 -5.61
CA SER A 183 -8.29 6.06 -5.57
C SER A 183 -6.78 6.29 -5.51
N ALA A 184 -6.05 5.56 -4.65
CA ALA A 184 -4.61 5.67 -4.52
C ALA A 184 -3.88 5.36 -5.84
N ARG A 185 -4.33 4.33 -6.58
CA ARG A 185 -3.79 3.99 -7.90
C ARG A 185 -4.16 5.00 -8.98
N HIS A 186 -5.41 5.46 -8.98
CA HIS A 186 -5.89 6.44 -9.94
C HIS A 186 -5.13 7.76 -9.85
N MET A 187 -4.81 8.22 -8.63
CA MET A 187 -4.01 9.43 -8.43
C MET A 187 -2.55 9.30 -8.83
N ALA A 188 -2.01 8.07 -8.88
CA ALA A 188 -0.64 7.81 -9.34
C ALA A 188 -0.52 7.83 -10.87
N ALA A 189 -1.57 8.22 -11.60
CA ALA A 189 -1.48 8.44 -13.03
C ALA A 189 -0.37 9.46 -13.37
N GLY A 190 0.57 9.03 -14.22
CA GLY A 190 1.74 9.83 -14.61
C GLY A 190 2.96 9.70 -13.70
N ALA A 191 2.87 8.95 -12.60
CA ALA A 191 4.04 8.59 -11.79
C ALA A 191 4.86 7.48 -12.49
N GLU A 192 6.18 7.58 -12.43
CA GLU A 192 7.13 6.63 -13.05
C GLU A 192 7.62 5.58 -12.04
N GLY A 193 7.86 6.00 -10.80
CA GLY A 193 8.41 5.19 -9.72
C GLY A 193 7.38 4.66 -8.73
N LEU A 194 6.15 5.19 -8.75
CA LEU A 194 5.05 4.81 -7.85
C LEU A 194 3.84 4.26 -8.62
N ARG A 195 3.21 3.21 -8.08
CA ARG A 195 1.95 2.64 -8.61
C ARG A 195 0.70 3.12 -7.88
N PHE A 196 0.90 3.78 -6.74
CA PHE A 196 -0.14 4.35 -5.91
C PHE A 196 0.43 5.52 -5.10
N VAL A 197 -0.45 6.43 -4.67
CA VAL A 197 -0.11 7.53 -3.76
C VAL A 197 -0.23 7.05 -2.31
N PRO A 198 0.84 7.06 -1.50
CA PRO A 198 0.79 6.58 -0.12
C PRO A 198 0.26 7.65 0.85
N PHE A 199 -0.65 7.25 1.74
CA PHE A 199 -1.08 8.06 2.88
C PHE A 199 -0.60 7.48 4.21
N SER A 200 -0.40 6.16 4.29
CA SER A 200 -0.18 5.42 5.52
C SER A 200 -1.20 5.81 6.59
N ARG A 201 -0.77 5.95 7.85
CA ARG A 201 -1.64 6.33 8.99
C ARG A 201 -2.37 7.66 8.81
N HIS A 202 -1.95 8.53 7.88
CA HIS A 202 -2.58 9.82 7.63
C HIS A 202 -3.85 9.70 6.78
N GLY A 203 -4.10 8.55 6.14
CA GLY A 203 -5.20 8.37 5.18
C GLY A 203 -6.58 8.23 5.81
N ARG A 204 -6.69 7.90 7.10
CA ARG A 204 -7.99 7.60 7.75
C ARG A 204 -9.03 8.69 7.50
N ARG A 205 -8.67 9.97 7.70
CA ARG A 205 -9.58 11.11 7.51
C ARG A 205 -9.95 11.35 6.05
N VAL A 206 -9.13 10.90 5.10
CA VAL A 206 -9.40 11.00 3.67
C VAL A 206 -10.44 9.95 3.27
N TRP A 207 -10.22 8.70 3.64
CA TRP A 207 -11.07 7.58 3.21
C TRP A 207 -12.45 7.59 3.88
N THR A 208 -12.54 7.99 5.14
CA THR A 208 -13.80 8.05 5.88
C THR A 208 -14.43 9.44 5.93
N GLY A 209 -13.79 10.42 5.29
CA GLY A 209 -14.20 11.82 5.36
C GLY A 209 -15.56 12.11 4.71
N TYR A 210 -16.27 13.07 5.30
CA TYR A 210 -17.48 13.71 4.78
C TYR A 210 -17.32 15.24 4.77
N GLY A 211 -18.28 15.96 4.18
CA GLY A 211 -18.27 17.44 4.16
C GLY A 211 -18.17 18.04 2.75
N PRO A 212 -17.98 19.37 2.66
CA PRO A 212 -17.88 20.07 1.38
C PRO A 212 -16.56 19.79 0.65
N PRO A 213 -16.49 19.98 -0.68
CA PRO A 213 -15.29 19.77 -1.50
C PRO A 213 -14.02 20.44 -0.95
N ALA A 214 -14.12 21.69 -0.48
CA ALA A 214 -12.98 22.44 0.05
C ALA A 214 -12.30 21.74 1.25
N ASP A 215 -13.08 21.36 2.26
CA ASP A 215 -12.57 20.71 3.48
C ASP A 215 -11.96 19.34 3.19
N ARG A 216 -12.62 18.59 2.30
CA ARG A 216 -12.15 17.29 1.83
C ARG A 216 -10.81 17.42 1.12
N LEU A 217 -10.68 18.38 0.20
CA LEU A 217 -9.45 18.59 -0.55
C LEU A 217 -8.31 19.08 0.34
N ALA A 218 -8.58 20.01 1.27
CA ALA A 218 -7.58 20.46 2.23
C ALA A 218 -7.06 19.30 3.11
N THR A 219 -7.97 18.49 3.66
CA THR A 219 -7.62 17.30 4.46
C THR A 219 -6.79 16.30 3.64
N HIS A 220 -7.17 16.10 2.39
CA HIS A 220 -6.50 15.20 1.46
C HIS A 220 -5.08 15.61 1.13
N LEU A 221 -4.86 16.86 0.75
CA LEU A 221 -3.52 17.36 0.39
C LEU A 221 -2.58 17.36 1.60
N ALA A 222 -3.09 17.69 2.79
CA ALA A 222 -2.32 17.59 4.02
C ALA A 222 -1.91 16.14 4.33
N ALA A 223 -2.84 15.19 4.19
CA ALA A 223 -2.57 13.77 4.40
C ALA A 223 -1.61 13.20 3.35
N LEU A 224 -1.75 13.59 2.08
CA LEU A 224 -0.86 13.17 0.99
C LEU A 224 0.56 13.61 1.28
N ARG A 225 0.74 14.88 1.64
CA ARG A 225 2.04 15.46 1.98
C ARG A 225 2.70 14.69 3.13
N ALA A 226 1.96 14.47 4.22
CA ALA A 226 2.46 13.73 5.38
C ALA A 226 2.82 12.28 5.02
N GLY A 227 1.97 11.60 4.26
CA GLY A 227 2.20 10.24 3.78
C GLY A 227 3.44 10.13 2.89
N ALA A 228 3.62 11.05 1.94
CA ALA A 228 4.79 11.10 1.07
C ALA A 228 6.09 11.36 1.85
N GLN A 229 6.08 12.27 2.81
CA GLN A 229 7.23 12.56 3.67
C GLN A 229 7.60 11.35 4.53
N GLU A 230 6.61 10.68 5.14
CA GLU A 230 6.83 9.50 5.96
C GLU A 230 7.36 8.32 5.13
N ALA A 231 6.76 8.07 3.97
CA ALA A 231 7.20 7.04 3.04
C ALA A 231 8.66 7.28 2.61
N ARG A 232 9.03 8.53 2.32
CA ARG A 232 10.41 8.88 1.97
C ARG A 232 11.36 8.66 3.15
N ALA A 233 10.96 9.05 4.35
CA ALA A 233 11.76 8.85 5.56
C ALA A 233 12.00 7.36 5.86
N LEU A 234 11.01 6.49 5.63
CA LEU A 234 11.18 5.04 5.71
C LEU A 234 12.28 4.54 4.75
N ILE A 235 12.25 4.97 3.50
CA ILE A 235 13.22 4.53 2.50
C ILE A 235 14.64 4.93 2.89
N LEU A 236 14.82 6.18 3.34
CA LEU A 236 16.11 6.67 3.82
C LEU A 236 16.61 5.89 5.04
N ARG A 237 15.70 5.49 5.95
CA ARG A 237 16.06 4.65 7.11
C ARG A 237 16.57 3.27 6.70
N ILE A 238 16.07 2.67 5.62
CA ILE A 238 16.59 1.38 5.11
C ILE A 238 18.05 1.53 4.63
N GLY A 239 18.36 2.65 3.96
CA GLY A 239 19.74 2.97 3.57
C GLY A 239 20.65 3.17 4.79
N ALA A 240 20.21 3.99 5.76
CA ALA A 240 20.95 4.21 7.00
C ALA A 240 21.17 2.92 7.80
N TRP A 241 20.14 2.07 7.89
CA TRP A 241 20.22 0.74 8.47
C TRP A 241 21.26 -0.13 7.76
N SER A 242 21.30 -0.11 6.43
CA SER A 242 22.25 -0.89 5.65
C SER A 242 23.70 -0.48 5.94
N GLU A 243 23.97 0.82 6.03
CA GLU A 243 25.30 1.32 6.40
C GLU A 243 25.69 0.96 7.84
N GLN A 244 24.77 1.12 8.78
CA GLN A 244 24.99 0.71 10.17
C GLN A 244 25.29 -0.79 10.27
N ALA A 245 24.55 -1.63 9.55
CA ALA A 245 24.74 -3.07 9.54
C ALA A 245 26.10 -3.45 8.93
N ARG A 246 26.56 -2.78 7.88
CA ARG A 246 27.89 -3.00 7.29
C ARG A 246 29.00 -2.62 8.26
N ALA A 247 28.88 -1.46 8.92
CA ALA A 247 29.85 -1.02 9.93
C ALA A 247 29.94 -2.01 11.11
N ALA A 248 28.79 -2.45 11.65
CA ALA A 248 28.74 -3.39 12.76
C ALA A 248 29.27 -4.79 12.41
N THR A 249 29.29 -5.15 11.13
CA THR A 249 29.77 -6.46 10.65
C THR A 249 31.14 -6.41 9.97
N ALA A 250 31.82 -5.27 9.98
CA ALA A 250 33.11 -5.08 9.31
C ALA A 250 34.22 -6.05 9.78
N GLY A 251 34.14 -6.54 11.03
CA GLY A 251 35.08 -7.55 11.56
C GLY A 251 34.87 -8.97 11.04
N ILE A 252 33.80 -9.24 10.27
CA ILE A 252 33.50 -10.56 9.72
C ILE A 252 34.27 -10.74 8.41
N LYS A 253 35.09 -11.79 8.33
CA LYS A 253 35.83 -12.12 7.11
C LYS A 253 34.89 -12.56 5.98
N GLY A 254 35.15 -12.06 4.77
CA GLY A 254 34.45 -12.41 3.53
C GLY A 254 33.13 -11.67 3.32
N ASP A 255 32.47 -11.93 2.19
CA ASP A 255 31.37 -11.09 1.69
C ASP A 255 29.98 -11.48 2.19
N ASN A 256 29.87 -12.56 2.98
CA ASN A 256 28.58 -13.09 3.40
C ASN A 256 27.75 -12.07 4.18
N ALA A 257 28.38 -11.25 5.02
CA ALA A 257 27.69 -10.20 5.76
C ALA A 257 27.07 -9.17 4.82
N ALA A 258 27.85 -8.65 3.85
CA ALA A 258 27.38 -7.70 2.86
C ALA A 258 26.24 -8.27 2.00
N ARG A 259 26.34 -9.54 1.58
CA ARG A 259 25.31 -10.23 0.80
C ARG A 259 24.00 -10.36 1.58
N VAL A 260 24.07 -10.76 2.85
CA VAL A 260 22.89 -10.88 3.74
C VAL A 260 22.23 -9.52 3.97
N ILE A 261 23.03 -8.46 4.21
CA ILE A 261 22.52 -7.10 4.40
C ILE A 261 21.82 -6.61 3.13
N GLY A 262 22.39 -6.84 1.95
CA GLY A 262 21.77 -6.48 0.67
C GLY A 262 20.41 -7.15 0.47
N VAL A 263 20.27 -8.43 0.83
CA VAL A 263 18.97 -9.14 0.76
C VAL A 263 17.95 -8.54 1.72
N LEU A 264 18.34 -8.22 2.95
CA LEU A 264 17.46 -7.61 3.95
C LEU A 264 17.03 -6.18 3.57
N ALA A 265 17.91 -5.39 2.97
CA ALA A 265 17.54 -4.09 2.41
C ALA A 265 16.50 -4.26 1.28
N ALA A 266 16.73 -5.25 0.41
CA ALA A 266 15.88 -5.54 -0.75
C ALA A 266 14.57 -6.28 -0.45
N ARG A 267 14.34 -6.76 0.79
CA ARG A 267 13.14 -7.54 1.15
C ARG A 267 12.54 -7.10 2.48
N PRO A 268 11.22 -6.84 2.57
CA PRO A 268 10.55 -6.51 3.84
C PRO A 268 10.66 -7.64 4.86
N PHE A 269 10.53 -8.88 4.39
CA PHE A 269 10.62 -10.09 5.20
C PHE A 269 11.45 -11.13 4.45
N VAL A 270 12.23 -11.92 5.19
CA VAL A 270 13.05 -12.98 4.60
C VAL A 270 13.08 -14.19 5.53
N SER A 271 12.96 -15.38 4.95
CA SER A 271 13.23 -16.64 5.66
C SER A 271 14.69 -17.04 5.48
N ALA A 272 15.22 -17.89 6.39
CA ALA A 272 16.53 -18.49 6.15
C ALA A 272 16.56 -19.16 4.77
N MET A 273 15.50 -19.93 4.46
CA MET A 273 14.85 -20.12 3.14
C MET A 273 15.41 -19.33 1.94
N GLU A 274 14.78 -18.19 1.78
CA GLU A 274 15.00 -17.23 0.73
C GLU A 274 16.38 -16.58 0.82
N MET A 275 16.94 -16.44 2.03
CA MET A 275 18.28 -15.89 2.23
C MET A 275 19.36 -16.74 1.55
N GLU A 276 19.33 -18.07 1.68
CA GLU A 276 20.26 -18.96 0.94
C GLU A 276 20.21 -18.70 -0.56
N THR A 277 19.00 -18.67 -1.13
CA THR A 277 18.80 -18.52 -2.56
C THR A 277 19.27 -17.15 -3.05
N ARG A 278 18.85 -16.06 -2.38
CA ARG A 278 19.15 -14.70 -2.83
C ARG A 278 20.57 -14.27 -2.51
N ALA A 279 21.07 -14.62 -1.33
CA ALA A 279 22.43 -14.28 -0.93
C ALA A 279 23.44 -15.31 -1.43
N GLY A 280 23.04 -16.43 -2.04
CA GLY A 280 23.93 -17.47 -2.59
C GLY A 280 24.93 -18.02 -1.55
N ILE A 281 24.42 -18.34 -0.36
CA ILE A 281 25.18 -18.88 0.78
C ILE A 281 24.47 -20.11 1.34
N SER A 282 25.17 -21.02 2.01
CA SER A 282 24.52 -22.20 2.59
C SER A 282 23.49 -21.84 3.67
N ARG A 283 22.41 -22.63 3.78
CA ARG A 283 21.36 -22.50 4.81
C ARG A 283 21.92 -22.29 6.22
N PRO A 284 22.90 -23.07 6.73
CA PRO A 284 23.44 -22.85 8.08
C PRO A 284 24.18 -21.52 8.20
N THR A 285 24.77 -21.02 7.11
CA THR A 285 25.43 -19.70 7.08
C THR A 285 24.40 -18.59 7.15
N ALA A 286 23.31 -18.71 6.38
CA ALA A 286 22.19 -17.76 6.44
C ALA A 286 21.60 -17.68 7.86
N GLU A 287 21.33 -18.82 8.50
CA GLU A 287 20.79 -18.86 9.87
C GLU A 287 21.73 -18.22 10.89
N ARG A 288 23.04 -18.53 10.84
CA ARG A 288 24.03 -17.91 11.73
C ARG A 288 24.12 -16.40 11.53
N MET A 289 24.09 -15.92 10.29
CA MET A 289 24.14 -14.49 10.01
C MET A 289 22.87 -13.77 10.47
N LEU A 290 21.68 -14.31 10.17
CA LEU A 290 20.41 -13.75 10.65
C LEU A 290 20.37 -13.69 12.18
N LYS A 291 20.81 -14.74 12.87
CA LYS A 291 20.91 -14.74 14.33
C LYS A 291 21.91 -13.70 14.83
N ARG A 292 23.10 -13.59 14.23
CA ARG A 292 24.10 -12.60 14.63
C ARG A 292 23.60 -11.17 14.45
N LEU A 293 22.95 -10.86 13.33
CA LEU A 293 22.36 -9.54 13.09
C LEU A 293 21.28 -9.21 14.12
N ASN A 294 20.47 -10.20 14.52
CA ASN A 294 19.48 -10.03 15.58
C ASN A 294 20.14 -9.80 16.95
N ASP A 295 21.18 -10.54 17.28
CA ASP A 295 21.93 -10.36 18.53
C ASP A 295 22.62 -8.96 18.58
N LEU A 296 22.85 -8.33 17.42
CA LEU A 296 23.35 -6.95 17.28
C LEU A 296 22.22 -5.89 17.24
N GLY A 297 20.95 -6.29 17.33
CA GLY A 297 19.80 -5.38 17.24
C GLY A 297 19.55 -4.80 15.83
N LEU A 298 20.08 -5.43 14.78
CA LEU A 298 19.92 -4.99 13.39
C LEU A 298 18.73 -5.67 12.70
N THR A 299 18.32 -6.84 13.18
CA THR A 299 17.12 -7.54 12.69
C THR A 299 16.29 -7.99 13.88
N ARG A 300 15.02 -8.27 13.61
CA ARG A 300 14.15 -8.97 14.55
C ARG A 300 13.45 -10.13 13.88
N GLU A 301 13.16 -11.16 14.68
CA GLU A 301 12.28 -12.25 14.26
C GLU A 301 10.81 -11.81 14.37
N VAL A 302 10.03 -12.10 13.32
CA VAL A 302 8.61 -11.74 13.22
C VAL A 302 7.69 -12.94 13.50
N THR A 303 8.24 -14.16 13.46
CA THR A 303 7.54 -15.40 13.78
C THR A 303 7.71 -15.78 15.25
N GLY A 304 6.66 -16.30 15.89
CA GLY A 304 6.75 -16.92 17.22
C GLY A 304 7.06 -18.42 17.20
N ASN A 305 7.40 -18.99 16.03
CA ASN A 305 7.49 -20.44 15.82
C ASN A 305 8.93 -20.94 15.71
N ARG A 306 9.17 -22.18 16.16
CA ARG A 306 10.49 -22.85 16.05
C ARG A 306 10.90 -23.18 14.61
N ARG A 307 9.97 -23.24 13.65
CA ARG A 307 10.20 -23.58 12.24
C ARG A 307 9.71 -22.45 11.35
N PHE A 308 10.37 -22.26 10.19
CA PHE A 308 10.06 -21.21 9.21
C PHE A 308 10.18 -19.78 9.74
N ARG A 309 11.29 -19.50 10.44
CA ARG A 309 11.52 -18.17 11.03
C ARG A 309 11.58 -17.09 9.95
N LEU A 310 10.80 -16.03 10.12
CA LEU A 310 10.85 -14.84 9.26
C LEU A 310 11.52 -13.69 9.99
N TRP A 311 12.36 -12.99 9.27
CA TRP A 311 13.18 -11.89 9.79
C TRP A 311 12.85 -10.61 9.03
N THR A 312 12.93 -9.49 9.73
CA THR A 312 12.85 -8.16 9.14
C THR A 312 13.94 -7.26 9.71
N THR A 313 14.21 -6.16 9.01
CA THR A 313 15.13 -5.11 9.45
C THR A 313 14.56 -4.36 10.64
N GLU A 314 15.40 -4.02 11.62
CA GLU A 314 15.01 -3.15 12.74
C GLU A 314 15.17 -1.68 12.33
N ILE A 315 14.05 -0.98 12.04
CA ILE A 315 14.02 0.41 11.50
C ILE A 315 12.90 1.27 12.08
#